data_AF-A0A433UDF8-F1
#
_entry.id   AF-A0A433UDF8-F1
#
_cell.length_a   1.000
_cell.length_b   1.000
_cell.length_c   1.000
_cell.angle_alpha   90.00
_cell.angle_beta   90.00
_cell.angle_gamma   90.00
#
_symmetry.space_group_name_H-M   'P 1'
#
loop_
_entity.id
_entity.type
_entity.pdbx_description
1 polymer ?
#
loop_
_entity_poly.entity_id
_entity_poly.type
_entity_poly.pdbx_seq_one_letter_code
_entity_poly.pdbx_strand_id
1 'polypeptide(L)'
;MSLNSAHAQGGVLIFAGERILIYYDGIEMAFDGPSSVPQMKGKKHGRVYLTTHRVIFNSKDGKDSMQSFSFPFLLMREVELEQPVFGANYIKGKIKSEPYGNWEGEAKFKMYFTHGGAIEFGKAMLTAASMASRNRPSQPPPYTPPMNPGFYAAPPPAYEPPRNSYYSWVPYGTFPDAPPAQSVYMSEAPPPYPGVDPNMTYPPPPTAATNGYDAKAQEAAASAYYDPYNGHNFYAPAAQNMAPPTYPSAPPPAYSEASKKSN
;
A
#
# COMPACT_ATOMS: atom_id res chain seq x y z
N MET A 1 4.97 -5.80 2.06
CA MET A 1 5.88 -5.63 0.92
C MET A 1 5.76 -6.81 0.00
N SER A 2 6.00 -6.59 -1.29
CA SER A 2 6.01 -7.66 -2.30
C SER A 2 7.28 -7.64 -3.16
N LEU A 3 7.77 -8.84 -3.49
CA LEU A 3 8.96 -9.13 -4.28
C LEU A 3 8.54 -9.51 -5.70
N ASN A 4 9.24 -8.98 -6.72
CA ASN A 4 9.04 -9.33 -8.14
C ASN A 4 7.58 -9.20 -8.62
N SER A 5 6.86 -8.20 -8.14
CA SER A 5 5.44 -7.93 -8.44
C SER A 5 5.19 -6.58 -9.14
N ALA A 6 6.19 -5.71 -9.22
CA ALA A 6 6.07 -4.32 -9.66
C ALA A 6 6.98 -4.03 -10.88
N HIS A 7 7.11 -5.01 -11.78
CA HIS A 7 7.82 -4.87 -13.05
C HIS A 7 7.06 -5.54 -14.19
N ALA A 8 7.27 -5.02 -15.39
CA ALA A 8 6.81 -5.61 -16.64
C ALA A 8 7.79 -5.21 -17.75
N GLN A 9 8.19 -6.16 -18.60
CA GLN A 9 9.08 -5.92 -19.76
C GLN A 9 10.35 -5.09 -19.42
N GLY A 10 10.95 -5.31 -18.24
CA GLY A 10 12.13 -4.57 -17.77
C GLY A 10 11.86 -3.13 -17.28
N GLY A 11 10.60 -2.69 -17.32
CA GLY A 11 10.10 -1.43 -16.77
C GLY A 11 9.35 -1.61 -15.45
N VAL A 12 8.82 -0.49 -14.95
CA VAL A 12 8.01 -0.44 -13.72
C VAL A 12 6.56 -0.79 -14.02
N LEU A 13 5.92 -1.54 -13.13
CA LEU A 13 4.48 -1.83 -13.18
C LEU A 13 3.77 -1.12 -12.02
N ILE A 14 2.89 -0.18 -12.37
CA ILE A 14 2.04 0.58 -11.45
C ILE A 14 0.58 0.13 -11.54
N PHE A 15 -0.20 0.42 -10.50
CA PHE A 15 -1.64 0.16 -10.47
C PHE A 15 -2.44 1.22 -11.23
N ALA A 16 -3.69 0.92 -11.59
CA ALA A 16 -4.61 1.87 -12.21
C ALA A 16 -4.82 3.11 -11.31
N GLY A 17 -4.47 4.29 -11.83
CA GLY A 17 -4.56 5.55 -11.09
C GLY A 17 -3.40 5.83 -10.11
N GLU A 18 -2.44 4.91 -9.96
CA GLU A 18 -1.16 5.21 -9.34
C GLU A 18 -0.35 6.14 -10.26
N ARG A 19 0.32 7.16 -9.68
CA ARG A 19 1.15 8.10 -10.45
C ARG A 19 2.57 8.11 -9.92
N ILE A 20 3.54 8.24 -10.82
CA ILE A 20 4.94 8.43 -10.47
C ILE A 20 5.16 9.91 -10.10
N LEU A 21 5.73 10.15 -8.92
CA LEU A 21 6.05 11.48 -8.41
C LEU A 21 7.55 11.78 -8.54
N ILE A 22 8.41 10.79 -8.27
CA ILE A 22 9.85 10.93 -8.43
C ILE A 22 10.36 9.70 -9.16
N TYR A 23 11.19 9.93 -10.17
CA TYR A 23 12.07 8.93 -10.77
C TYR A 23 13.50 9.23 -10.36
N TYR A 24 14.22 8.21 -9.90
CA TYR A 24 15.64 8.34 -9.59
C TYR A 24 16.40 7.14 -10.14
N ASP A 25 17.38 7.42 -10.99
CA ASP A 25 18.27 6.42 -11.55
C ASP A 25 19.64 6.38 -10.85
N GLY A 26 20.14 5.19 -10.53
CA GLY A 26 21.38 5.00 -9.79
C GLY A 26 21.17 4.78 -8.30
N ILE A 27 20.19 3.94 -7.94
CA ILE A 27 20.04 3.47 -6.57
C ILE A 27 20.84 2.17 -6.36
N GLU A 28 21.50 2.05 -5.22
CA GLU A 28 21.99 0.77 -4.70
C GLU A 28 21.11 0.37 -3.51
N MET A 29 20.53 -0.83 -3.55
CA MET A 29 19.73 -1.40 -2.48
C MET A 29 20.50 -2.55 -1.82
N ALA A 30 20.37 -2.65 -0.49
CA ALA A 30 20.81 -3.81 0.26
C ALA A 30 19.69 -4.24 1.21
N PHE A 31 19.50 -5.55 1.36
CA PHE A 31 18.53 -6.13 2.26
C PHE A 31 19.22 -7.03 3.27
N ASP A 32 18.77 -6.96 4.51
CA ASP A 32 19.08 -7.91 5.58
C ASP A 32 17.78 -8.64 5.90
N GLY A 33 17.53 -9.71 5.15
CA GLY A 33 16.29 -10.49 5.18
C GLY A 33 16.53 -11.99 5.42
N PRO A 34 15.46 -12.80 5.44
CA PRO A 34 15.55 -14.21 5.76
C PRO A 34 16.45 -14.97 4.78
N SER A 35 17.23 -15.93 5.28
CA SER A 35 18.16 -16.73 4.46
C SER A 35 17.45 -17.56 3.38
N SER A 36 16.15 -17.85 3.58
CA SER A 36 15.24 -18.51 2.64
C SER A 36 14.84 -17.65 1.43
N VAL A 37 15.17 -16.35 1.42
CA VAL A 37 14.85 -15.42 0.33
C VAL A 37 16.15 -15.00 -0.39
N PRO A 38 16.72 -15.86 -1.27
CA PRO A 38 18.00 -15.58 -1.93
C PRO A 38 17.98 -14.33 -2.81
N GLN A 39 16.81 -13.90 -3.28
CA GLN A 39 16.63 -12.66 -4.06
C GLN A 39 17.06 -11.42 -3.29
N MET A 40 17.02 -11.44 -1.95
CA MET A 40 17.46 -10.34 -1.09
C MET A 40 18.98 -10.30 -0.85
N LYS A 41 19.71 -11.35 -1.25
CA LYS A 41 21.17 -11.40 -1.02
C LYS A 41 21.91 -10.45 -1.95
N GLY A 42 22.98 -9.86 -1.41
CA GLY A 42 23.88 -8.98 -2.14
C GLY A 42 23.31 -7.57 -2.34
N LYS A 43 24.08 -6.76 -3.07
CA LYS A 43 23.68 -5.42 -3.48
C LYS A 43 22.88 -5.50 -4.77
N LYS A 44 21.84 -4.67 -4.88
CA LYS A 44 20.99 -4.54 -6.07
C LYS A 44 21.16 -3.16 -6.64
N HIS A 45 21.39 -3.05 -7.94
CA HIS A 45 21.59 -1.78 -8.61
C HIS A 45 20.43 -1.51 -9.55
N GLY A 46 19.88 -0.30 -9.50
CA GLY A 46 18.62 -0.07 -10.17
C GLY A 46 18.16 1.37 -10.23
N ARG A 47 16.84 1.48 -10.34
CA ARG A 47 16.07 2.72 -10.24
C ARG A 47 15.09 2.62 -9.10
N VAL A 48 14.69 3.77 -8.57
CA VAL A 48 13.62 3.87 -7.60
C VAL A 48 12.56 4.87 -8.07
N TYR A 49 11.31 4.52 -7.83
CA TYR A 49 10.14 5.36 -8.12
C TYR A 49 9.45 5.68 -6.80
N LEU A 50 9.27 6.96 -6.48
CA LEU A 50 8.28 7.38 -5.49
C LEU A 50 6.97 7.55 -6.23
N THR A 51 5.94 6.81 -5.84
CA THR A 51 4.59 6.94 -6.41
C THR A 51 3.67 7.61 -5.41
N THR A 52 2.41 7.82 -5.83
CA THR A 52 1.34 8.26 -4.92
C THR A 52 1.03 7.26 -3.79
N HIS A 53 1.50 6.01 -3.86
CA HIS A 53 1.09 4.93 -2.94
C HIS A 53 2.26 4.21 -2.24
N ARG A 54 3.44 4.18 -2.89
CA ARG A 54 4.55 3.33 -2.48
C ARG A 54 5.86 3.82 -3.07
N VAL A 55 6.95 3.25 -2.57
CA VAL A 55 8.22 3.26 -3.26
C VAL A 55 8.37 1.96 -4.05
N ILE A 56 8.90 2.01 -5.27
CA ILE A 56 9.17 0.83 -6.09
C ILE A 56 10.65 0.83 -6.46
N PHE A 57 11.34 -0.26 -6.17
CA PHE A 57 12.66 -0.56 -6.74
C PHE A 57 12.48 -1.38 -8.02
N ASN A 58 13.25 -1.06 -9.07
CA ASN A 58 13.48 -1.92 -10.22
C ASN A 58 14.96 -2.14 -10.45
N SER A 59 15.36 -3.39 -10.68
CA SER A 59 16.72 -3.71 -11.10
C SER A 59 17.02 -3.19 -12.50
N LYS A 60 18.27 -2.80 -12.74
CA LYS A 60 18.81 -2.55 -14.08
C LYS A 60 19.28 -3.82 -14.78
N ASP A 61 19.63 -4.85 -14.01
CA ASP A 61 20.11 -6.11 -14.54
C ASP A 61 18.93 -7.09 -14.67
N GLY A 62 18.55 -7.40 -15.91
CA GLY A 62 17.51 -8.39 -16.20
C GLY A 62 17.86 -9.81 -15.74
N LYS A 63 19.12 -10.07 -15.36
CA LYS A 63 19.57 -11.33 -14.78
C LYS A 63 19.51 -11.36 -13.26
N ASP A 64 19.27 -10.22 -12.60
CA ASP A 64 19.11 -10.18 -11.15
C ASP A 64 17.86 -10.98 -10.76
N SER A 65 17.97 -11.84 -9.76
CA SER A 65 16.82 -12.59 -9.25
C SER A 65 15.78 -11.70 -8.57
N MET A 66 16.15 -10.48 -8.16
CA MET A 66 15.24 -9.42 -7.75
C MET A 66 15.08 -8.39 -8.88
N GLN A 67 14.02 -8.52 -9.67
CA GLN A 67 13.67 -7.58 -10.73
C GLN A 67 12.92 -6.35 -10.19
N SER A 68 12.14 -6.52 -9.12
CA SER A 68 11.46 -5.40 -8.46
C SER A 68 11.20 -5.65 -6.99
N PHE A 69 11.06 -4.58 -6.20
CA PHE A 69 10.55 -4.66 -4.83
C PHE A 69 9.59 -3.50 -4.55
N SER A 70 8.40 -3.81 -4.03
CA SER A 70 7.35 -2.84 -3.73
C SER A 70 7.32 -2.53 -2.23
N PHE A 71 7.42 -1.23 -1.90
CA PHE A 71 7.44 -0.67 -0.55
C PHE A 71 6.22 0.25 -0.30
N PRO A 72 5.03 -0.29 -0.03
CA PRO A 72 3.88 0.50 0.42
C PRO A 72 4.18 1.28 1.69
N PHE A 73 3.79 2.55 1.72
CA PHE A 73 4.10 3.44 2.84
C PHE A 73 3.64 2.88 4.19
N LEU A 74 2.43 2.31 4.23
CA LEU A 74 1.82 1.73 5.43
C LEU A 74 2.57 0.53 6.01
N LEU A 75 3.50 -0.07 5.27
CA LEU A 75 4.21 -1.28 5.67
C LEU A 75 5.69 -1.04 5.96
N MET A 76 6.17 0.19 5.77
CA MET A 76 7.51 0.60 6.21
C MET A 76 7.48 1.00 7.69
N ARG A 77 8.50 0.61 8.44
CA ARG A 77 8.68 0.95 9.86
C ARG A 77 10.10 1.44 10.09
N GLU A 78 10.27 2.25 11.13
CA GLU A 78 11.59 2.73 11.57
C GLU A 78 12.43 3.30 10.42
N VAL A 79 11.79 4.15 9.60
CA VAL A 79 12.42 4.75 8.43
C VAL A 79 13.29 5.92 8.89
N GLU A 80 14.57 5.86 8.57
CA GLU A 80 15.57 6.85 8.96
C GLU A 80 16.45 7.23 7.76
N LEU A 81 16.82 8.50 7.68
CA LEU A 81 17.82 9.02 6.74
C LEU A 81 19.18 9.06 7.42
N GLU A 82 20.17 8.45 6.80
CA GLU A 82 21.54 8.39 7.28
C GLU A 82 22.44 9.25 6.40
N GLN A 83 23.26 10.08 7.04
CA GLN A 83 24.18 11.02 6.40
C GLN A 83 25.60 10.79 6.89
N PRO A 84 26.25 9.70 6.46
CA PRO A 84 27.60 9.40 6.90
C PRO A 84 28.59 10.46 6.40
N VAL A 85 29.62 10.75 7.20
CA VAL A 85 30.71 11.68 6.81
C VAL A 85 31.45 11.20 5.57
N PHE A 86 31.51 9.87 5.39
CA PHE A 86 32.10 9.21 4.22
C PHE A 86 31.10 8.26 3.58
N GLY A 87 30.96 8.34 2.26
CA GLY A 87 30.06 7.49 1.47
C GLY A 87 28.76 8.19 1.10
N ALA A 88 27.86 7.43 0.46
CA ALA A 88 26.57 7.95 0.01
C ALA A 88 25.56 8.02 1.16
N ASN A 89 24.75 9.08 1.16
CA ASN A 89 23.57 9.15 2.00
C ASN A 89 22.60 8.02 1.63
N TYR A 90 21.95 7.46 2.64
CA TYR A 90 21.03 6.36 2.43
C TYR A 90 19.81 6.44 3.33
N ILE A 91 18.70 5.89 2.86
CA ILE A 91 17.51 5.68 3.67
C ILE A 91 17.53 4.23 4.15
N LYS A 92 17.27 3.98 5.42
CA LYS A 92 17.12 2.64 5.98
C LYS A 92 15.77 2.48 6.65
N GLY A 93 15.37 1.24 6.86
CA GLY A 93 14.21 0.93 7.69
C GLY A 93 13.92 -0.56 7.75
N LYS A 94 12.81 -0.90 8.41
CA LYS A 94 12.27 -2.26 8.51
C LYS A 94 11.08 -2.43 7.58
N ILE A 95 10.98 -3.63 7.02
CA ILE A 95 9.93 -4.04 6.10
C ILE A 95 9.40 -5.42 6.47
N LYS A 96 8.10 -5.63 6.23
CA LYS A 96 7.43 -6.91 6.44
C LYS A 96 6.77 -7.38 5.15
N SER A 97 6.78 -8.69 4.91
CA SER A 97 6.06 -9.29 3.79
C SER A 97 4.56 -9.04 3.89
N GLU A 98 3.91 -8.97 2.75
CA GLU A 98 2.45 -9.10 2.68
C GLU A 98 2.03 -10.52 2.34
N PRO A 99 0.79 -10.91 2.67
CA PRO A 99 0.17 -12.08 2.05
C PRO A 99 0.34 -12.00 0.53
N TYR A 100 0.71 -13.11 -0.10
CA TYR A 100 0.94 -13.18 -1.56
C TYR A 100 2.03 -12.22 -2.08
N GLY A 101 2.93 -11.78 -1.21
CA GLY A 101 4.04 -10.89 -1.56
C GLY A 101 5.25 -11.57 -2.20
N ASN A 102 5.18 -12.86 -2.57
CA ASN A 102 6.29 -13.69 -3.09
C ASN A 102 7.48 -13.89 -2.13
N TRP A 103 7.32 -13.57 -0.84
CA TRP A 103 8.27 -13.89 0.23
C TRP A 103 7.55 -13.81 1.57
N GLU A 104 8.15 -14.37 2.62
CA GLU A 104 7.61 -14.35 3.98
C GLU A 104 8.66 -13.86 4.97
N GLY A 105 8.23 -13.06 5.95
CA GLY A 105 9.03 -12.63 7.07
C GLY A 105 9.23 -11.12 7.15
N GLU A 106 10.32 -10.72 7.80
CA GLU A 106 10.74 -9.33 7.98
C GLU A 106 12.17 -9.15 7.50
N ALA A 107 12.49 -7.97 7.01
CA ALA A 107 13.83 -7.60 6.58
C ALA A 107 14.14 -6.15 6.94
N LYS A 108 15.42 -5.79 7.00
CA LYS A 108 15.85 -4.40 6.95
C LYS A 108 16.27 -4.07 5.52
N PHE A 109 16.08 -2.83 5.11
CA PHE A 109 16.59 -2.33 3.84
C PHE A 109 17.52 -1.15 4.06
N LYS A 110 18.41 -0.95 3.10
CA LYS A 110 19.17 0.29 2.90
C LYS A 110 19.09 0.69 1.43
N MET A 111 18.86 1.96 1.19
CA MET A 111 18.67 2.58 -0.13
C MET A 111 19.68 3.71 -0.29
N TYR A 112 20.78 3.45 -0.99
CA TYR A 112 21.89 4.37 -1.18
C TYR A 112 21.74 5.18 -2.47
N PHE A 113 21.81 6.51 -2.35
CA PHE A 113 21.66 7.44 -3.47
C PHE A 113 23.04 7.83 -4.02
N THR A 114 23.43 7.24 -5.14
CA THR A 114 24.81 7.35 -5.67
C THR A 114 25.19 8.72 -6.24
N HIS A 115 24.23 9.59 -6.56
CA HIS A 115 24.48 10.91 -7.16
C HIS A 115 23.74 12.06 -6.43
N GLY A 116 23.37 11.87 -5.17
CA GLY A 116 22.67 12.88 -4.36
C GLY A 116 21.14 12.69 -4.33
N GLY A 117 20.43 13.66 -3.74
CA GLY A 117 18.96 13.65 -3.62
C GLY A 117 18.38 12.83 -2.46
N ALA A 118 19.20 12.13 -1.66
CA ALA A 118 18.69 11.29 -0.56
C ALA A 118 17.82 12.06 0.46
N ILE A 119 18.19 13.30 0.77
CA ILE A 119 17.48 14.13 1.74
C ILE A 119 16.11 14.52 1.18
N GLU A 120 16.09 14.99 -0.06
CA GLU A 120 14.89 15.43 -0.78
C GLU A 120 13.95 14.27 -1.02
N PHE A 121 14.48 13.12 -1.44
CA PHE A 121 13.72 11.89 -1.59
C PHE A 121 13.12 11.45 -0.25
N GLY A 122 13.93 11.41 0.82
CA GLY A 122 13.49 11.03 2.15
C GLY A 122 12.38 11.93 2.68
N LYS A 123 12.52 13.25 2.55
CA LYS A 123 11.47 14.21 2.91
C LYS A 123 10.19 13.98 2.10
N ALA A 124 10.29 13.87 0.77
CA ALA A 124 9.14 13.61 -0.09
C ALA A 124 8.44 12.30 0.27
N MET A 125 9.20 11.22 0.50
CA MET A 125 8.67 9.92 0.90
C MET A 125 7.94 9.99 2.25
N LEU A 126 8.49 10.68 3.25
CA LEU A 126 7.84 10.86 4.56
C LEU A 126 6.56 11.71 4.45
N THR A 127 6.59 12.77 3.63
CA THR A 127 5.40 13.57 3.34
C THR A 127 4.31 12.72 2.69
N ALA A 128 4.67 11.93 1.66
CA ALA A 128 3.76 11.01 0.98
C ALA A 128 3.17 9.98 1.96
N ALA A 129 4.00 9.37 2.79
CA ALA A 129 3.56 8.42 3.80
C ALA A 129 2.59 9.05 4.82
N SER A 130 2.86 10.29 5.26
CA SER A 130 1.98 11.02 6.17
C SER A 130 0.62 11.30 5.52
N MET A 131 0.58 11.75 4.26
CA MET A 131 -0.67 11.98 3.52
C MET A 131 -1.45 10.68 3.33
N ALA A 132 -0.79 9.62 2.85
CA ALA A 132 -1.42 8.31 2.64
C ALA A 132 -1.99 7.70 3.93
N SER A 133 -1.32 7.89 5.07
CA SER A 133 -1.82 7.42 6.36
C SER A 133 -3.13 8.08 6.80
N ARG A 134 -3.39 9.32 6.39
CA ARG A 134 -4.64 10.05 6.67
C ARG A 134 -5.80 9.55 5.83
N ASN A 135 -5.50 9.00 4.66
CA ASN A 135 -6.49 8.44 3.73
C ASN A 135 -6.72 6.94 3.94
N ARG A 136 -6.23 6.38 5.05
CA ARG A 136 -6.30 4.95 5.30
C ARG A 136 -7.75 4.51 5.54
N PRO A 137 -8.30 3.58 4.75
CA PRO A 137 -9.61 3.00 5.05
C PRO A 137 -9.56 2.19 6.35
N SER A 138 -10.69 2.13 7.07
CA SER A 138 -10.82 1.39 8.34
C SER A 138 -10.43 -0.10 8.20
N GLN A 139 -10.75 -0.70 7.05
CA GLN A 139 -10.25 -2.00 6.63
C GLN A 139 -9.66 -1.89 5.22
N PRO A 140 -8.33 -1.94 5.05
CA PRO A 140 -7.74 -1.96 3.73
C PRO A 140 -8.09 -3.29 3.02
N PRO A 141 -8.35 -3.25 1.69
CA PRO A 141 -8.59 -4.47 0.93
C PRO A 141 -7.37 -5.41 1.01
N PRO A 142 -7.56 -6.74 0.95
CA PRO A 142 -6.45 -7.67 0.88
C PRO A 142 -5.52 -7.35 -0.30
N TYR A 143 -4.21 -7.45 -0.07
CA TYR A 143 -3.24 -7.31 -1.16
C TYR A 143 -3.48 -8.40 -2.21
N THR A 144 -3.69 -7.97 -3.45
CA THR A 144 -3.67 -8.83 -4.63
C THR A 144 -2.55 -8.33 -5.55
N PRO A 145 -1.56 -9.18 -5.89
CA PRO A 145 -0.55 -8.76 -6.84
C PRO A 145 -1.19 -8.50 -8.21
N PRO A 146 -0.69 -7.53 -9.00
CA PRO A 146 -1.09 -7.40 -10.40
C PRO A 146 -0.96 -8.76 -11.11
N MET A 147 -2.06 -9.29 -11.66
CA MET A 147 -2.05 -10.56 -12.40
C MET A 147 -1.53 -10.35 -13.82
N ASN A 148 -0.56 -11.17 -14.24
CA ASN A 148 -0.15 -11.26 -15.64
C ASN A 148 -1.19 -12.04 -16.46
N PRO A 149 -1.46 -11.68 -17.74
CA PRO A 149 -0.80 -10.68 -18.58
C PRO A 149 -1.57 -9.33 -18.68
N GLY A 150 -2.31 -8.92 -17.64
CA GLY A 150 -3.19 -7.76 -17.68
C GLY A 150 -2.49 -6.41 -17.48
N PHE A 151 -1.41 -6.13 -18.23
CA PHE A 151 -0.73 -4.84 -18.21
C PHE A 151 -0.61 -4.24 -19.62
N TYR A 152 -0.63 -2.92 -19.68
CA TYR A 152 -0.48 -2.13 -20.90
C TYR A 152 0.48 -0.95 -20.65
N ALA A 153 0.93 -0.29 -21.72
CA ALA A 153 1.73 0.92 -21.58
C ALA A 153 0.92 1.97 -20.82
N ALA A 154 1.46 2.49 -19.72
CA ALA A 154 0.75 3.48 -18.92
C ALA A 154 0.52 4.73 -19.79
N PRO A 155 -0.71 5.26 -19.90
CA PRO A 155 -0.96 6.49 -20.64
C PRO A 155 -0.44 7.71 -19.85
N PRO A 156 -0.07 8.82 -20.52
CA PRO A 156 0.00 10.11 -19.83
C PRO A 156 -1.30 10.36 -19.05
N PRO A 157 -1.25 10.94 -17.82
CA PRO A 157 -0.10 11.54 -17.16
C PRO A 157 0.59 10.62 -16.13
N ALA A 158 0.45 9.30 -16.21
CA ALA A 158 0.90 8.38 -15.14
C ALA A 158 2.41 8.45 -14.84
N TYR A 159 3.20 8.85 -15.82
CA TYR A 159 4.66 9.01 -15.75
C TYR A 159 5.12 10.47 -15.89
N GLU A 160 4.19 11.42 -15.93
CA GLU A 160 4.49 12.84 -15.98
C GLU A 160 4.33 13.48 -14.60
N PRO A 161 5.26 14.36 -14.17
CA PRO A 161 5.11 15.14 -12.95
C PRO A 161 3.76 15.86 -12.89
N PRO A 162 2.94 15.61 -11.85
CA PRO A 162 1.70 16.35 -11.66
C PRO A 162 1.93 17.87 -11.60
N ARG A 163 1.26 18.62 -12.49
CA ARG A 163 1.40 20.09 -12.61
C ARG A 163 0.48 20.91 -11.71
N ASN A 164 -0.27 20.27 -10.81
CA ASN A 164 -1.19 20.98 -9.91
C ASN A 164 -0.48 21.38 -8.60
N SER A 165 -1.02 22.39 -7.91
CA SER A 165 -0.44 22.91 -6.67
C SER A 165 -0.44 21.90 -5.52
N TYR A 166 -1.26 20.85 -5.61
CA TYR A 166 -1.34 19.80 -4.59
C TYR A 166 -0.01 19.04 -4.43
N TYR A 167 0.77 18.90 -5.51
CA TYR A 167 2.08 18.22 -5.48
C TYR A 167 3.27 19.17 -5.35
N SER A 168 3.06 20.42 -4.88
CA SER A 168 4.16 21.40 -4.70
C SER A 168 5.22 20.96 -3.67
N TRP A 169 4.91 19.96 -2.84
CA TRP A 169 5.84 19.37 -1.88
C TRP A 169 6.83 18.39 -2.53
N VAL A 170 6.60 17.97 -3.78
CA VAL A 170 7.50 17.08 -4.50
C VAL A 170 8.67 17.90 -5.07
N PRO A 171 9.93 17.53 -4.78
CA PRO A 171 11.11 18.31 -5.16
C PRO A 171 11.52 18.08 -6.63
N TYR A 172 10.66 18.43 -7.59
CA TYR A 172 10.91 18.21 -9.02
C TYR A 172 12.18 18.90 -9.55
N GLY A 173 12.65 19.97 -8.90
CA GLY A 173 13.93 20.60 -9.26
C GLY A 173 15.15 19.71 -8.95
N THR A 174 15.05 18.83 -7.95
CA THR A 174 16.10 17.86 -7.59
C THR A 174 16.00 16.59 -8.42
N PHE A 175 14.78 16.24 -8.87
CA PHE A 175 14.50 15.06 -9.69
C PHE A 175 13.81 15.47 -11.00
N PRO A 176 14.55 16.09 -11.93
CA PRO A 176 13.99 16.58 -13.19
C PRO A 176 13.70 15.45 -14.20
N ASP A 177 14.30 14.28 -14.01
CA ASP A 177 14.22 13.17 -14.94
C ASP A 177 12.88 12.44 -14.85
N ALA A 178 12.40 11.97 -16.00
CA ALA A 178 11.25 11.09 -16.11
C ALA A 178 11.72 9.66 -16.45
N PRO A 179 10.89 8.63 -16.16
CA PRO A 179 11.17 7.27 -16.62
C PRO A 179 11.33 7.24 -18.16
N PRO A 180 12.22 6.39 -18.70
CA PRO A 180 12.35 6.22 -20.14
C PRO A 180 11.02 5.92 -20.85
N ALA A 181 10.91 6.33 -22.10
CA ALA A 181 9.76 5.96 -22.93
C ALA A 181 9.61 4.43 -22.95
N GLN A 182 8.36 3.95 -22.94
CA GLN A 182 8.04 2.51 -22.96
C GLN A 182 8.60 1.71 -21.77
N SER A 183 8.92 2.37 -20.65
CA SER A 183 9.37 1.69 -19.41
C SER A 183 8.36 1.77 -18.26
N VAL A 184 7.16 2.29 -18.50
CA VAL A 184 6.10 2.42 -17.50
C VAL A 184 4.87 1.67 -17.98
N TYR A 185 4.46 0.68 -17.20
CA TYR A 185 3.32 -0.18 -17.47
C TYR A 185 2.29 -0.01 -16.37
N MET A 186 1.02 -0.14 -16.72
CA MET A 186 -0.08 -0.04 -15.78
C MET A 186 -0.89 -1.33 -15.81
N SER A 187 -1.30 -1.80 -14.64
CA SER A 187 -2.30 -2.86 -14.50
C SER A 187 -3.70 -2.26 -14.40
N GLU A 188 -4.72 -3.07 -14.70
CA GLU A 188 -6.13 -2.70 -14.50
C GLU A 188 -6.55 -2.68 -13.02
N ALA A 189 -5.74 -3.30 -12.14
CA ALA A 189 -6.06 -3.40 -10.73
C ALA A 189 -5.87 -2.04 -10.03
N PRO A 190 -6.79 -1.63 -9.15
CA PRO A 190 -6.57 -0.45 -8.31
C PRO A 190 -5.44 -0.71 -7.29
N PRO A 191 -4.82 0.35 -6.74
CA PRO A 191 -3.82 0.20 -5.69
C PRO A 191 -4.45 -0.43 -4.44
N PRO A 192 -3.83 -1.46 -3.84
CA PRO A 192 -4.30 -2.08 -2.59
C PRO A 192 -3.91 -1.30 -1.33
N TYR A 193 -3.42 -0.06 -1.50
CA TYR A 193 -2.96 0.83 -0.43
C TYR A 193 -3.63 2.19 -0.59
N PRO A 194 -3.78 2.98 0.48
CA PRO A 194 -4.18 4.37 0.33
C PRO A 194 -3.06 5.16 -0.34
N GLY A 195 -3.46 6.10 -1.20
CA GLY A 195 -2.57 7.04 -1.84
C GLY A 195 -2.53 8.39 -1.13
N VAL A 196 -1.65 9.27 -1.61
CA VAL A 196 -1.58 10.66 -1.12
C VAL A 196 -2.85 11.45 -1.41
N ASP A 197 -3.55 11.18 -2.52
CA ASP A 197 -4.76 11.92 -2.92
C ASP A 197 -6.02 11.39 -2.18
N PRO A 198 -6.69 12.23 -1.37
CA PRO A 198 -7.89 11.82 -0.63
C PRO A 198 -9.13 11.62 -1.54
N ASN A 199 -9.14 12.22 -2.73
CA ASN A 199 -10.28 12.19 -3.65
C ASN A 199 -10.16 11.09 -4.69
N MET A 200 -9.11 10.27 -4.63
CA MET A 200 -8.93 9.14 -5.55
C MET A 200 -10.06 8.13 -5.33
N THR A 201 -11.10 8.27 -6.14
CA THR A 201 -12.24 7.36 -6.17
C THR A 201 -11.81 6.16 -7.00
N TYR A 202 -11.68 5.00 -6.36
CA TYR A 202 -11.33 3.76 -7.06
C TYR A 202 -12.45 3.45 -8.07
N PRO A 203 -12.14 3.15 -9.35
CA PRO A 203 -13.13 2.52 -10.20
C PRO A 203 -13.56 1.21 -9.52
N PRO A 204 -14.87 0.91 -9.46
CA PRO A 204 -15.32 -0.36 -8.91
C PRO A 204 -14.61 -1.50 -9.66
N PRO A 205 -14.16 -2.56 -8.96
CA PRO A 205 -13.57 -3.70 -9.64
C PRO A 205 -14.53 -4.16 -10.74
N PRO A 206 -14.03 -4.52 -11.94
CA PRO A 206 -14.90 -5.11 -12.95
C PRO A 206 -15.59 -6.30 -12.31
N THR A 207 -16.91 -6.32 -12.35
CA THR A 207 -17.73 -7.41 -11.83
C THR A 207 -17.32 -8.69 -12.54
N ALA A 208 -16.37 -9.43 -11.96
CA ALA A 208 -16.15 -10.81 -12.34
C ALA A 208 -17.47 -11.52 -12.07
N ALA A 209 -17.97 -12.28 -13.05
CA ALA A 209 -19.12 -13.13 -12.86
C ALA A 209 -18.80 -14.13 -11.74
N THR A 210 -19.27 -13.84 -10.54
CA THR A 210 -19.05 -14.65 -9.34
C THR A 210 -19.82 -15.96 -9.52
N ASN A 211 -19.12 -17.07 -9.76
CA ASN A 211 -19.71 -18.39 -9.57
C ASN A 211 -19.87 -18.61 -8.06
N GLY A 212 -21.09 -18.95 -7.62
CA GLY A 212 -21.52 -18.95 -6.21
C GLY A 212 -20.77 -19.88 -5.24
N TYR A 213 -19.69 -20.53 -5.69
CA TYR A 213 -18.82 -21.37 -4.88
C TYR A 213 -17.72 -20.57 -4.16
N ASP A 214 -17.28 -19.44 -4.72
CA ASP A 214 -16.18 -18.63 -4.15
C ASP A 214 -16.64 -17.66 -3.05
N ALA A 215 -17.90 -17.21 -3.09
CA ALA A 215 -18.45 -16.30 -2.08
C ALA A 215 -18.42 -16.88 -0.66
N LYS A 216 -18.63 -18.20 -0.54
CA LYS A 216 -18.65 -18.89 0.75
C LYS A 216 -17.24 -19.10 1.33
N ALA A 217 -16.23 -19.22 0.47
CA ALA A 217 -14.82 -19.28 0.90
C ALA A 217 -14.31 -17.91 1.36
N GLN A 218 -14.81 -16.84 0.74
CA GLN A 218 -14.47 -15.45 1.09
C GLN A 218 -15.12 -15.01 2.41
N GLU A 219 -16.35 -15.45 2.70
CA GLU A 219 -17.05 -15.20 3.97
C GLU A 219 -16.48 -16.00 5.15
N ALA A 220 -16.02 -17.24 4.89
CA ALA A 220 -15.33 -18.08 5.88
C ALA A 220 -13.94 -17.54 6.26
N ALA A 221 -13.23 -16.90 5.32
CA ALA A 221 -11.96 -16.23 5.61
C ALA A 221 -12.14 -14.91 6.38
N ALA A 222 -13.25 -14.19 6.15
CA ALA A 222 -13.57 -12.94 6.85
C ALA A 222 -13.99 -13.17 8.32
N SER A 223 -14.58 -14.33 8.63
CA SER A 223 -15.03 -14.70 9.98
C SER A 223 -13.93 -15.32 10.86
N ALA A 224 -12.75 -15.62 10.31
CA ALA A 224 -11.63 -16.21 11.05
C ALA A 224 -10.81 -15.19 11.87
N TYR A 225 -11.15 -13.89 11.81
CA TYR A 225 -10.47 -12.86 12.58
C TYR A 225 -11.30 -12.47 13.82
N TYR A 226 -11.00 -13.12 14.94
CA TYR A 226 -11.57 -12.77 16.24
C TYR A 226 -10.93 -11.46 16.75
N ASP A 227 -11.75 -10.41 16.89
CA ASP A 227 -11.39 -9.14 17.51
C ASP A 227 -11.97 -9.07 18.94
N PRO A 228 -11.13 -9.10 20.00
CA PRO A 228 -11.59 -9.10 21.39
C PRO A 228 -12.15 -7.75 21.87
N TYR A 229 -12.19 -6.70 21.05
CA TYR A 229 -12.76 -5.39 21.41
C TYR A 229 -14.08 -5.05 20.72
N ASN A 230 -14.66 -5.97 19.94
CA ASN A 230 -15.90 -5.73 19.21
C ASN A 230 -17.10 -6.45 19.87
N GLY A 231 -17.80 -5.75 20.76
CA GLY A 231 -18.94 -6.27 21.54
C GLY A 231 -20.24 -6.57 20.76
N HIS A 232 -20.18 -6.73 19.43
CA HIS A 232 -21.36 -6.90 18.58
C HIS A 232 -21.32 -8.12 17.65
N ASN A 233 -20.73 -9.23 18.09
CA ASN A 233 -20.94 -10.53 17.44
C ASN A 233 -21.57 -11.52 18.43
N PHE A 234 -22.87 -11.41 18.62
CA PHE A 234 -23.70 -12.52 19.12
C PHE A 234 -24.48 -13.07 17.94
N TYR A 235 -23.94 -14.13 17.32
CA TYR A 235 -24.66 -14.88 16.29
C TYR A 235 -25.63 -15.83 17.00
N ALA A 236 -26.91 -15.44 17.10
CA ALA A 236 -27.98 -16.38 17.40
C ALA A 236 -28.46 -17.01 16.07
N PRO A 237 -28.52 -18.35 15.94
CA PRO A 237 -28.97 -18.99 14.71
C PRO A 237 -30.44 -18.66 14.41
N ALA A 238 -30.73 -18.37 13.14
CA ALA A 238 -32.04 -17.97 12.64
C ALA A 238 -33.12 -19.03 12.97
N ALA A 239 -34.06 -18.65 13.85
CA ALA A 239 -35.33 -19.36 14.02
C ALA A 239 -36.37 -18.81 13.04
N GLN A 240 -37.07 -19.73 12.38
CA GLN A 240 -38.10 -19.51 11.37
C GLN A 240 -39.27 -18.63 11.85
N ASN A 241 -39.77 -17.79 10.93
CA ASN A 241 -41.15 -17.27 10.82
C ASN A 241 -41.99 -17.22 12.10
N MET A 242 -42.04 -16.08 12.79
CA MET A 242 -43.27 -15.56 13.43
C MET A 242 -43.23 -14.03 13.51
N ALA A 243 -44.32 -13.37 13.08
CA ALA A 243 -44.49 -11.93 13.18
C ALA A 243 -44.62 -11.48 14.66
N PRO A 244 -44.07 -10.31 15.05
CA PRO A 244 -44.15 -9.88 16.45
C PRO A 244 -45.53 -9.27 16.80
N PRO A 245 -46.04 -9.49 18.02
CA PRO A 245 -47.32 -8.93 18.47
C PRO A 245 -47.20 -7.44 18.84
N THR A 246 -48.21 -6.66 18.49
CA THR A 246 -48.34 -5.24 18.83
C THR A 246 -48.87 -5.06 20.25
N TYR A 247 -48.20 -4.25 21.08
CA TYR A 247 -48.75 -3.71 22.33
C TYR A 247 -48.46 -2.20 22.46
N PRO A 248 -49.39 -1.43 23.07
CA PRO A 248 -49.45 0.02 22.93
C PRO A 248 -48.45 0.75 23.84
N SER A 249 -47.90 1.85 23.32
CA SER A 249 -47.00 2.77 24.02
C SER A 249 -47.76 3.53 25.11
N ALA A 250 -47.32 3.39 26.37
CA ALA A 250 -47.62 4.34 27.43
C ALA A 250 -46.35 5.15 27.75
N PRO A 251 -46.43 6.49 27.91
CA PRO A 251 -45.27 7.30 28.24
C PRO A 251 -44.82 7.07 29.69
N PRO A 252 -43.50 7.20 29.99
CA PRO A 252 -42.97 6.98 31.33
C PRO A 252 -43.40 8.09 32.31
N PRO A 253 -43.46 7.80 33.63
CA PRO A 253 -43.92 8.76 34.63
C PRO A 253 -42.88 9.87 34.89
N ALA A 254 -43.38 11.01 35.37
CA ALA A 254 -42.60 12.23 35.56
C ALA A 254 -41.68 12.18 36.80
N TYR A 255 -40.63 13.00 36.74
CA TYR A 255 -39.45 13.02 37.61
C TYR A 255 -39.68 13.28 39.12
N SER A 256 -40.91 13.47 39.58
CA SER A 256 -41.24 13.82 40.98
C SER A 256 -41.47 12.62 41.90
N GLU A 257 -41.39 11.38 41.41
CA GLU A 257 -41.60 10.16 42.23
C GLU A 257 -40.31 9.46 42.68
N ALA A 258 -39.13 9.92 42.26
CA ALA A 258 -37.84 9.27 42.58
C ALA A 258 -37.29 9.60 43.99
N SER A 259 -37.96 10.47 44.76
CA SER A 259 -37.48 10.93 46.08
C SER A 259 -38.44 10.57 47.22
N LYS A 260 -38.79 9.28 47.36
CA LYS A 260 -39.23 8.71 48.64
C LYS A 260 -38.78 7.26 48.77
N LYS A 261 -37.63 7.07 49.41
CA LYS A 261 -37.42 6.08 50.49
C LYS A 261 -36.01 6.25 51.05
N SER A 262 -35.93 7.14 52.04
CA SER A 262 -34.96 7.05 53.14
C SER A 262 -35.66 6.39 54.32
N ASN A 263 -34.87 5.63 55.08
CA ASN A 263 -35.14 4.83 56.29
C ASN A 263 -35.55 3.38 56.05
#